data_AF-A0A1Y2LA03-F1
#
_entry.id   AF-A0A1Y2LA03-F1
#
_cell.length_a   1.000
_cell.length_b   1.000
_cell.length_c   1.000
_cell.angle_alpha   90.00
_cell.angle_beta   90.00
_cell.angle_gamma   90.00
#
_symmetry.space_group_name_H-M   'P 1'
#
loop_
_entity.id
_entity.type
_entity.pdbx_description
1 polymer ?
#
loop_
_entity_poly.entity_id
_entity_poly.type
_entity_poly.pdbx_seq_one_letter_code
_entity_poly.pdbx_strand_id
1 'polypeptide(L)'
;MIGLGWGLGVVADQEKCPRDEAVLAFRKRRWSQGIPPKEPSQIQPHLVINPESHFPFTVRTAVAWLADQIEDGIELQKVILRFPPGQVAWELVCDLPPNLKPLYAKFVVKGGTVILRSFHPSER
;
A
#
# COMPACT_ATOMS: atom_id res chain seq x y z
N MET A 1 -26.25 21.87 -35.06
CA MET A 1 -26.70 20.76 -34.21
C MET A 1 -25.48 19.95 -33.80
N ILE A 2 -25.35 19.73 -32.50
CA ILE A 2 -24.16 19.20 -31.82
C ILE A 2 -24.37 17.68 -31.71
N GLY A 3 -23.46 16.90 -32.28
CA GLY A 3 -23.46 15.44 -32.15
C GLY A 3 -22.29 15.00 -31.28
N LEU A 4 -22.59 14.72 -30.00
CA LEU A 4 -21.66 14.21 -28.99
C LEU A 4 -21.09 12.85 -29.40
N GLY A 5 -19.82 12.83 -29.80
CA GLY A 5 -19.01 11.61 -29.83
C GLY A 5 -18.52 11.30 -28.42
N TRP A 6 -19.16 10.34 -27.75
CA TRP A 6 -18.70 9.81 -26.47
C TRP A 6 -17.36 9.09 -26.68
N GLY A 7 -16.27 9.76 -26.32
CA GLY A 7 -14.96 9.14 -26.19
C GLY A 7 -14.96 8.21 -24.98
N LEU A 8 -15.34 6.94 -25.21
CA LEU A 8 -15.04 5.82 -24.32
C LEU A 8 -13.51 5.59 -24.34
N GLY A 9 -12.78 6.37 -23.55
CA GLY A 9 -11.48 5.99 -23.00
C GLY A 9 -11.64 6.07 -21.49
N VAL A 10 -11.49 5.01 -20.71
CA VAL A 10 -10.26 4.26 -20.55
C VAL A 10 -10.63 2.80 -20.30
N VAL A 11 -10.11 1.88 -21.11
CA VAL A 11 -9.98 0.48 -20.73
C VAL A 11 -9.05 0.49 -19.52
N ALA A 12 -9.63 0.41 -18.32
CA ALA A 12 -8.86 0.13 -17.12
C ALA A 12 -8.34 -1.29 -17.32
N ASP A 13 -7.14 -1.39 -17.89
CA ASP A 13 -6.36 -2.61 -17.89
C ASP A 13 -6.42 -3.16 -16.47
N GLN A 14 -6.98 -4.35 -16.32
CA GLN A 14 -7.09 -5.05 -15.05
C GLN A 14 -5.68 -5.51 -14.68
N GLU A 15 -4.83 -4.55 -14.35
CA GLU A 15 -3.48 -4.79 -13.87
C GLU A 15 -3.62 -5.68 -12.65
N LYS A 16 -3.28 -6.95 -12.84
CA LYS A 16 -3.39 -7.99 -11.84
C LYS A 16 -2.58 -7.53 -10.62
N CYS A 17 -3.16 -7.71 -9.44
CA CYS A 17 -2.49 -7.36 -8.20
C CYS A 17 -1.08 -8.00 -8.15
N PRO A 18 0.00 -7.21 -8.03
CA PRO A 18 1.37 -7.70 -8.09
C PRO A 18 1.77 -8.33 -6.74
N ARG A 19 0.94 -9.23 -6.19
CA ARG A 19 1.15 -9.85 -4.88
C ARG A 19 2.52 -10.51 -4.79
N ASP A 20 2.81 -11.43 -5.70
CA ASP A 20 4.06 -12.19 -5.73
C ASP A 20 5.27 -11.25 -5.86
N GLU A 21 5.16 -10.22 -6.70
CA GLU A 21 6.22 -9.22 -6.88
C GLU A 21 6.40 -8.36 -5.62
N ALA A 22 5.31 -7.94 -4.97
CA ALA A 22 5.35 -7.15 -3.75
C ALA A 22 5.96 -7.94 -2.59
N VAL A 23 5.52 -9.19 -2.37
CA VAL A 23 6.08 -10.10 -1.36
C VAL A 23 7.57 -10.31 -1.65
N LEU A 24 7.93 -10.66 -2.87
CA LEU A 24 9.33 -10.87 -3.25
C LEU A 24 10.20 -9.63 -3.01
N ALA A 25 9.71 -8.46 -3.37
CA ALA A 25 10.41 -7.20 -3.17
C ALA A 25 10.61 -6.88 -1.68
N PHE A 26 9.57 -7.03 -0.86
CA PHE A 26 9.67 -6.84 0.59
C PHE A 26 10.68 -7.81 1.22
N ARG A 27 10.59 -9.11 0.92
CA ARG A 27 11.49 -10.14 1.46
C ARG A 27 12.95 -9.93 1.03
N LYS A 28 13.18 -9.52 -0.23
CA LYS A 28 14.52 -9.22 -0.76
C LYS A 28 15.02 -7.82 -0.39
N ARG A 29 14.33 -7.09 0.49
CA ARG A 29 14.67 -5.72 0.90
C ARG A 29 14.78 -4.74 -0.28
N ARG A 30 14.04 -5.00 -1.35
CA ARG A 30 13.89 -4.09 -2.50
C ARG A 30 12.71 -3.17 -2.24
N TRP A 31 12.86 -2.33 -1.23
CA TRP A 31 11.85 -1.35 -0.90
C TRP A 31 12.47 -0.04 -0.48
N SER A 32 11.71 1.03 -0.66
CA SER A 32 12.03 2.36 -0.21
C SER A 32 10.81 2.99 0.45
N GLN A 33 11.03 4.10 1.14
CA GLN A 33 9.96 5.00 1.55
C GLN A 33 9.70 5.99 0.42
N GLY A 34 8.47 6.47 0.29
CA GLY A 34 8.19 7.59 -0.61
C GLY A 34 9.00 8.82 -0.21
N ILE A 35 9.49 9.57 -1.20
CA ILE A 35 10.31 10.77 -1.01
C ILE A 35 9.43 12.04 -1.09
N PRO A 36 9.17 12.74 0.03
CA PRO A 36 8.47 14.02 0.00
C PRO A 36 9.29 15.11 -0.71
N PRO A 37 8.67 16.10 -1.37
CA PRO A 37 7.22 16.24 -1.59
C PRO A 37 6.72 15.46 -2.81
N LYS A 38 7.62 14.87 -3.61
CA LYS A 38 7.32 14.18 -4.88
C LYS A 38 6.41 12.96 -4.69
N GLU A 39 6.47 12.38 -3.50
CA GLU A 39 5.76 11.18 -3.12
C GLU A 39 5.19 11.34 -1.70
N PRO A 40 4.08 12.09 -1.53
CA PRO A 40 3.42 12.27 -0.24
C PRO A 40 3.18 10.91 0.42
N SER A 41 3.67 10.79 1.65
CA SER A 41 3.72 9.54 2.38
C SER A 41 3.48 9.80 3.87
N GLN A 42 2.77 8.89 4.53
CA GLN A 42 2.53 8.91 5.97
C GLN A 42 2.99 7.58 6.55
N ILE A 43 4.27 7.52 6.92
CA ILE A 43 4.92 6.30 7.42
C ILE A 43 5.19 6.50 8.90
N GLN A 44 4.24 6.07 9.73
CA GLN A 44 4.24 6.25 11.19
C GLN A 44 4.12 4.89 11.91
N PRO A 45 5.03 3.93 11.65
CA PRO A 45 4.92 2.58 12.20
C PRO A 45 4.99 2.56 13.73
N HIS A 46 5.70 3.51 14.34
CA HIS A 46 5.79 3.65 15.79
C HIS A 46 4.47 4.00 16.48
N LEU A 47 3.43 4.40 15.73
CA LEU A 47 2.09 4.65 16.26
C LEU A 47 1.18 3.40 16.21
N VAL A 48 1.67 2.31 15.62
CA VAL A 48 0.92 1.05 15.49
C VAL A 48 1.61 0.01 16.37
N ILE A 49 0.86 -0.62 17.27
CA ILE A 49 1.35 -1.72 18.08
C ILE A 49 1.26 -3.01 17.29
N ASN A 50 2.35 -3.77 17.21
CA ASN A 50 2.34 -5.10 16.64
C ASN A 50 1.60 -6.05 17.60
N PRO A 51 0.53 -6.74 17.14
CA PRO A 51 -0.24 -7.63 18.00
C PRO A 51 0.54 -8.86 18.50
N GLU A 52 1.57 -9.29 17.77
CA GLU A 52 2.38 -10.47 18.11
C GLU A 52 3.48 -10.14 19.13
N SER A 53 4.17 -9.01 18.95
CA SER A 53 5.29 -8.62 19.81
C SER A 53 4.88 -7.70 20.96
N HIS A 54 3.70 -7.10 20.89
CA HIS A 54 3.22 -6.04 21.78
C HIS A 54 4.09 -4.78 21.82
N PHE A 55 5.04 -4.63 20.91
CA PHE A 55 5.85 -3.44 20.74
C PHE A 55 5.42 -2.64 19.49
N PRO A 56 5.69 -1.32 19.45
CA PRO A 56 5.47 -0.53 18.25
C PRO A 56 6.22 -1.10 17.03
N PHE A 57 5.62 -1.00 15.84
CA PHE A 57 6.33 -1.36 14.62
C PHE A 57 7.51 -0.41 14.39
N THR A 58 8.63 -0.98 13.96
CA THR A 58 9.65 -0.27 13.18
C THR A 58 9.28 -0.34 11.69
N VAL A 59 9.90 0.49 10.84
CA VAL A 59 9.72 0.39 9.38
C VAL A 59 10.08 -1.02 8.88
N ARG A 60 11.15 -1.62 9.41
CA ARG A 60 11.62 -2.95 9.02
C ARG A 60 10.59 -4.02 9.37
N THR A 61 10.06 -4.00 10.59
CA THR A 61 9.07 -4.97 11.04
C THR A 61 7.71 -4.75 10.37
N ALA A 62 7.35 -3.50 10.06
CA ALA A 62 6.14 -3.17 9.30
C ALA A 62 6.20 -3.77 7.89
N VAL A 63 7.34 -3.64 7.21
CA VAL A 63 7.54 -4.23 5.87
C VAL A 63 7.51 -5.76 5.91
N ALA A 64 8.15 -6.37 6.91
CA ALA A 64 8.10 -7.83 7.07
C ALA A 64 6.66 -8.31 7.27
N TRP A 65 5.93 -7.67 8.17
CA TRP A 65 4.53 -7.97 8.45
C TRP A 65 3.64 -7.78 7.20
N LEU A 66 3.83 -6.71 6.43
CA LEU A 66 3.10 -6.53 5.17
C LEU A 66 3.36 -7.67 4.18
N ALA A 67 4.58 -8.19 4.10
CA ALA A 67 4.87 -9.34 3.26
C ALA A 67 4.09 -10.57 3.71
N ASP A 68 4.06 -10.84 5.03
CA ASP A 68 3.31 -11.94 5.62
C ASP A 68 1.81 -11.81 5.28
N GLN A 69 1.20 -10.64 5.51
CA GLN A 69 -0.22 -10.44 5.23
C GLN A 69 -0.59 -10.57 3.75
N ILE A 70 0.26 -10.08 2.85
CA ILE A 70 0.01 -10.19 1.39
C ILE A 70 0.11 -11.65 0.94
N GLU A 71 1.08 -12.38 1.49
CA GLU A 71 1.29 -13.82 1.25
C GLU A 71 0.11 -14.65 1.79
N ASP A 72 -0.43 -14.28 2.95
CA ASP A 72 -1.62 -14.90 3.57
C ASP A 72 -2.94 -14.57 2.84
N GLY A 73 -2.89 -13.71 1.83
CA GLY A 73 -4.04 -13.43 0.97
C GLY A 73 -4.90 -12.25 1.41
N ILE A 74 -4.41 -11.36 2.29
CA ILE A 74 -5.14 -10.15 2.71
C ILE A 74 -5.70 -9.38 1.50
N GLU A 75 -6.90 -8.82 1.59
CA GLU A 75 -7.49 -8.08 0.49
C GLU A 75 -6.68 -6.81 0.17
N LEU A 76 -6.39 -6.61 -1.12
CA LEU A 76 -5.68 -5.44 -1.63
C LEU A 76 -6.59 -4.67 -2.57
N GLN A 77 -6.76 -3.38 -2.32
CA GLN A 77 -7.54 -2.48 -3.15
C GLN A 77 -6.62 -1.67 -4.07
N LYS A 78 -6.89 -1.72 -5.37
CA LYS A 78 -6.20 -0.89 -6.36
C LYS A 78 -6.69 0.55 -6.22
N VAL A 79 -5.76 1.50 -6.10
CA VAL A 79 -6.07 2.92 -6.08
C VAL A 79 -5.19 3.68 -7.08
N ILE A 80 -5.78 4.67 -7.75
CA ILE A 80 -5.03 5.60 -8.60
C ILE A 80 -4.60 6.79 -7.75
N LEU A 81 -3.29 7.00 -7.64
CA LEU A 81 -2.73 8.11 -6.90
C LEU A 81 -3.09 9.43 -7.58
N ARG A 82 -3.46 10.41 -6.74
CA ARG A 82 -3.53 11.82 -7.15
C ARG A 82 -2.14 12.44 -7.27
N PHE A 83 -1.16 11.91 -6.52
CA PHE A 83 0.21 12.42 -6.53
C PHE A 83 1.29 11.32 -6.32
N PRO A 84 2.18 11.11 -7.31
CA PRO A 84 2.10 11.65 -8.67
C PRO A 84 0.82 11.12 -9.38
N PRO A 85 0.16 11.94 -10.23
CA PRO A 85 -1.14 11.59 -10.79
C PRO A 85 -1.05 10.39 -11.73
N GLY A 86 -2.06 9.53 -11.68
CA GLY A 86 -2.20 8.39 -12.59
C GLY A 86 -1.37 7.15 -12.22
N GLN A 87 -0.52 7.25 -11.20
CA GLN A 87 0.26 6.10 -10.72
C GLN A 87 -0.63 5.14 -9.94
N VAL A 88 -0.49 3.84 -10.20
CA VAL A 88 -1.19 2.79 -9.48
C VAL A 88 -0.52 2.51 -8.14
N ALA A 89 -1.32 2.46 -7.09
CA ALA A 89 -0.94 1.98 -5.77
C ALA A 89 -1.92 0.91 -5.30
N TRP A 90 -1.50 0.19 -4.27
CA TRP A 90 -2.27 -0.84 -3.60
C TRP A 90 -2.39 -0.47 -2.13
N GLU A 91 -3.61 -0.49 -1.63
CA GLU A 91 -3.91 -0.24 -0.22
C GLU A 91 -4.59 -1.43 0.44
N LEU A 92 -4.39 -1.53 1.76
CA LEU A 92 -5.09 -2.47 2.62
C LEU A 92 -5.49 -1.79 3.91
N VAL A 93 -6.59 -2.28 4.47
CA VAL A 93 -7.01 -2.00 5.83
C VAL A 93 -7.06 -3.35 6.54
N CYS A 94 -6.43 -3.43 7.70
CA CYS A 94 -6.38 -4.65 8.50
C CYS A 94 -6.94 -4.35 9.89
N ASP A 95 -7.93 -5.12 10.30
CA ASP A 95 -8.43 -5.08 11.67
C ASP A 95 -7.38 -5.69 12.61
N LEU A 96 -6.98 -4.90 13.61
CA LEU A 96 -6.15 -5.37 14.71
C LEU A 96 -7.05 -5.85 15.86
N PRO A 97 -6.51 -6.53 16.90
CA PRO A 97 -7.29 -6.91 18.08
C PRO A 97 -8.14 -5.75 18.64
N PRO A 98 -9.28 -6.01 19.30
CA PRO A 98 -10.31 -5.00 19.61
C PRO A 98 -9.85 -3.76 20.40
N ASN A 99 -8.69 -3.84 21.06
CA ASN A 99 -8.07 -2.76 21.81
C ASN A 99 -7.12 -1.88 20.98
N LEU A 100 -6.95 -2.17 19.69
CA LEU A 100 -6.08 -1.46 18.77
C LEU A 100 -6.91 -0.88 17.62
N LYS A 101 -6.49 0.29 17.11
CA LYS A 101 -7.09 0.86 15.91
C LYS A 101 -6.74 -0.02 14.69
N PRO A 102 -7.62 -0.15 13.69
CA PRO A 102 -7.26 -0.82 12.44
C PRO A 102 -6.02 -0.18 11.83
N LEU A 103 -5.22 -0.95 11.09
CA LEU A 103 -4.04 -0.47 10.39
C LEU A 103 -4.40 -0.14 8.95
N TYR A 104 -3.95 1.02 8.46
CA TYR A 104 -3.95 1.33 7.04
C TYR A 104 -2.52 1.28 6.49
N ALA A 105 -2.34 0.58 5.37
CA ALA A 105 -1.10 0.57 4.62
C ALA A 105 -1.33 0.80 3.13
N LYS A 106 -0.37 1.46 2.49
CA LYS A 106 -0.39 1.72 1.04
C LYS A 106 1.01 1.67 0.47
N PHE A 107 1.14 1.06 -0.70
CA PHE A 107 2.41 0.94 -1.39
C PHE A 107 2.25 0.95 -2.91
N VAL A 108 3.36 1.18 -3.60
CA VAL A 108 3.46 1.12 -5.06
C VAL A 108 4.47 0.05 -5.41
N VAL A 109 4.20 -0.75 -6.44
CA VAL A 109 5.19 -1.64 -7.06
C VAL A 109 5.68 -0.99 -8.34
N LYS A 110 6.98 -0.79 -8.47
CA LYS A 110 7.59 -0.18 -9.66
C LYS A 110 8.96 -0.81 -9.93
N GLY A 111 9.09 -1.48 -11.08
CA GLY A 111 10.36 -2.07 -11.52
C GLY A 111 10.96 -3.04 -10.51
N GLY A 112 10.16 -3.94 -9.93
CA GLY A 112 10.64 -4.92 -8.94
C GLY A 112 11.01 -4.34 -7.57
N THR A 113 10.64 -3.09 -7.30
CA THR A 113 10.83 -2.41 -6.01
C THR A 113 9.48 -1.97 -5.45
N VAL A 114 9.30 -2.09 -4.14
CA VAL A 114 8.13 -1.55 -3.43
C VAL A 114 8.44 -0.18 -2.82
N ILE A 115 7.62 0.82 -3.13
CA ILE A 115 7.67 2.12 -2.47
C ILE A 115 6.55 2.15 -1.43
N LEU A 116 6.90 2.10 -0.15
CA LEU A 116 5.94 2.25 0.94
C LEU A 116 5.49 3.72 1.00
N ARG A 117 4.17 3.93 0.96
CA ARG A 117 3.54 5.26 0.94
C ARG A 117 2.79 5.56 2.23
N SER A 118 2.12 4.58 2.80
CA SER A 118 1.42 4.76 4.08
C SER A 118 1.60 3.53 4.96
N PHE A 119 1.77 3.78 6.26
CA PHE A 119 1.66 2.80 7.33
C PHE A 119 1.34 3.54 8.63
N HIS A 120 0.08 3.55 9.04
CA HIS A 120 -0.39 4.29 10.20
C HIS A 120 -1.75 3.74 10.70
N PRO A 121 -2.18 4.08 11.94
CA PRO A 121 -3.53 3.77 12.38
C PRO A 121 -4.56 4.34 11.40
N SER A 122 -5.54 3.53 11.04
CA SER A 122 -6.69 3.92 10.24
C SER A 122 -7.57 4.89 11.03
N GLU A 123 -8.11 5.87 10.33
CA GLU A 123 -9.20 6.74 10.79
C GLU A 123 -10.56 6.30 10.21
N ARG A 124 -10.54 5.31 9.30
CA ARG A 124 -11.74 4.65 8.77
C ARG A 124 -12.30 3.69 9.81
#